data_AF-A0A1Y4RBH2-F1
#
_entry.id   AF-A0A1Y4RBH2-F1
#
_cell.length_a   1.000
_cell.length_b   1.000
_cell.length_c   1.000
_cell.angle_alpha   90.00
_cell.angle_beta   90.00
_cell.angle_gamma   90.00
#
_symmetry.space_group_name_H-M   'P 1'
#
loop_
_entity.id
_entity.type
_entity.pdbx_description
1 polymer ?
#
loop_
_entity_poly.entity_id
_entity_poly.type
_entity_poly.pdbx_seq_one_letter_code
_entity_poly.pdbx_strand_id
1 'polypeptide(L)'
;MIDKIKLREKIREKYQNRILERDTKEDISFKHGWNHALDAVLDILRDMPDDNNWIPVSERVPQLGESSEVLVSLENGGILTATYFFSTKKFMYFNGKGFADFYANNPVKAWQPLPVPYEDE
;
A
#
# COMPACT_ATOMS: atom_id res chain seq x y z
N MET A 1 -9.50 -3.47 10.61
CA MET A 1 -9.07 -4.78 10.06
C MET A 1 -9.77 -5.00 8.73
N ILE A 2 -9.02 -5.11 7.62
CA ILE A 2 -9.60 -5.27 6.27
C ILE A 2 -10.03 -6.72 6.11
N ASP A 3 -11.27 -6.93 5.67
CA ASP A 3 -11.77 -8.25 5.27
C ASP A 3 -11.08 -8.65 3.96
N LYS A 4 -10.01 -9.44 4.06
CA LYS A 4 -9.19 -9.90 2.92
C LYS A 4 -10.01 -10.66 1.89
N ILE A 5 -11.06 -11.38 2.31
CA ILE A 5 -11.95 -12.11 1.39
C ILE A 5 -12.71 -11.11 0.52
N LYS A 6 -13.38 -10.12 1.14
CA LYS A 6 -14.10 -9.07 0.41
C LYS A 6 -13.18 -8.22 -0.47
N LEU A 7 -11.95 -7.96 -0.02
CA LEU A 7 -10.97 -7.23 -0.83
C LEU A 7 -10.59 -8.01 -2.10
N ARG A 8 -10.31 -9.31 -1.97
CA ARG A 8 -9.99 -10.18 -3.12
C ARG A 8 -11.13 -10.23 -4.13
N GLU A 9 -12.38 -10.35 -3.66
CA GLU A 9 -13.57 -10.34 -4.52
C GLU A 9 -13.67 -9.02 -5.30
N LYS A 10 -13.51 -7.87 -4.64
CA LYS A 10 -13.52 -6.55 -5.30
C LYS A 10 -12.42 -6.39 -6.34
N ILE A 11 -11.20 -6.84 -6.04
CA ILE A 11 -10.07 -6.79 -6.98
C ILE A 11 -10.36 -7.69 -8.19
N ARG A 12 -10.83 -8.91 -7.95
CA ARG A 12 -11.20 -9.85 -9.02
C ARG A 12 -12.30 -9.26 -9.90
N GLU A 13 -13.38 -8.73 -9.32
CA GLU A 13 -14.47 -8.10 -10.05
C GLU A 13 -13.97 -6.95 -10.94
N LYS A 14 -13.08 -6.10 -10.41
CA LYS A 14 -12.58 -4.92 -11.12
C LYS A 14 -11.62 -5.26 -12.27
N TYR A 15 -10.76 -6.25 -12.08
CA TYR A 15 -9.63 -6.50 -13.00
C TYR A 15 -9.74 -7.79 -13.79
N GLN A 16 -10.66 -8.71 -13.48
CA GLN A 16 -10.80 -9.95 -14.24
C GLN A 16 -11.30 -9.66 -15.66
N ASN A 17 -10.58 -10.20 -16.64
CA ASN A 17 -10.98 -10.11 -18.03
C ASN A 17 -11.94 -11.26 -18.38
N ARG A 18 -13.12 -10.91 -18.90
CA ARG A 18 -14.08 -11.88 -19.42
C ARG A 18 -13.75 -12.20 -20.87
N ILE A 19 -13.72 -13.49 -21.18
CA ILE A 19 -13.66 -13.98 -22.57
C ILE A 19 -15.06 -13.85 -23.16
N LEU A 20 -15.15 -13.24 -24.35
CA LEU A 20 -16.37 -13.00 -25.09
C LEU A 20 -16.36 -13.80 -26.39
N GLU A 21 -17.53 -14.14 -26.92
CA GLU A 21 -17.65 -14.94 -28.16
C GLU A 21 -16.96 -14.31 -29.38
N ARG A 22 -16.83 -12.98 -29.39
CA ARG A 22 -16.20 -12.21 -30.47
C ARG A 22 -14.68 -12.09 -30.35
N ASP A 23 -14.08 -12.61 -29.29
CA ASP A 23 -12.64 -12.47 -29.06
C ASP A 23 -11.85 -13.30 -30.08
N THR A 24 -10.76 -12.72 -30.58
CA THR A 24 -9.80 -13.46 -31.40
C THR A 24 -9.00 -14.45 -30.55
N LYS A 25 -8.26 -15.36 -31.18
CA LYS A 25 -7.33 -16.25 -30.47
C LYS A 25 -6.28 -15.47 -29.67
N GLU A 26 -5.82 -14.34 -30.19
CA GLU A 26 -4.84 -13.47 -29.54
C GLU A 26 -5.44 -12.78 -28.31
N ASP A 27 -6.67 -12.27 -28.44
CA ASP A 27 -7.42 -11.70 -27.30
C ASP A 27 -7.62 -12.73 -26.19
N ILE A 28 -8.02 -13.96 -26.55
CA ILE A 28 -8.22 -15.06 -25.60
C ILE A 28 -6.90 -15.38 -24.88
N SER A 29 -5.80 -15.50 -25.62
CA SER A 29 -4.48 -15.79 -25.05
C SER A 29 -4.04 -14.68 -24.08
N PHE A 30 -4.20 -13.41 -24.47
CA PHE A 30 -3.89 -12.27 -23.62
C PHE A 30 -4.74 -12.28 -22.34
N LYS A 31 -6.06 -12.46 -22.46
CA LYS A 31 -6.98 -12.49 -21.31
C LYS A 31 -6.68 -13.64 -20.36
N HIS A 32 -6.30 -14.82 -20.87
CA HIS A 32 -5.83 -15.92 -20.03
C HIS A 32 -4.55 -15.56 -19.28
N GLY A 33 -3.54 -15.02 -19.97
CA GLY A 33 -2.29 -14.60 -19.32
C GLY A 33 -2.52 -13.54 -18.24
N TRP A 34 -3.37 -12.56 -18.51
CA TRP A 34 -3.78 -11.55 -17.56
C TRP A 34 -4.48 -12.14 -16.33
N ASN A 35 -5.49 -13.01 -16.54
CA ASN A 35 -6.22 -13.63 -15.44
C ASN A 35 -5.32 -14.54 -14.60
N HIS A 36 -4.38 -15.26 -15.24
CA HIS A 36 -3.39 -16.05 -14.53
C HIS A 36 -2.46 -15.18 -13.66
N ALA A 37 -2.00 -14.04 -14.18
CA ALA A 37 -1.21 -13.08 -13.39
C ALA A 37 -2.03 -12.50 -12.23
N LEU A 38 -3.30 -12.18 -12.46
CA LEU A 38 -4.23 -11.71 -11.43
C LEU A 38 -4.41 -12.76 -10.32
N ASP A 39 -4.58 -14.04 -10.68
CA ASP A 39 -4.69 -15.13 -9.72
C ASP A 39 -3.44 -15.25 -8.85
N ALA A 40 -2.24 -15.16 -9.45
CA ALA A 40 -0.98 -15.19 -8.71
C ALA A 40 -0.87 -14.02 -7.71
N VAL A 41 -1.23 -12.80 -8.11
CA VAL A 41 -1.25 -11.64 -7.20
C VAL A 41 -2.26 -11.84 -6.08
N LEU A 42 -3.45 -12.36 -6.38
CA LEU A 42 -4.48 -12.63 -5.38
C LEU A 42 -4.04 -13.70 -4.38
N ASP A 43 -3.25 -14.69 -4.79
CA ASP A 43 -2.69 -15.71 -3.89
C ASP A 43 -1.58 -15.13 -3.00
N ILE A 44 -0.70 -14.27 -3.53
CA ILE A 44 0.26 -13.52 -2.71
C ILE A 44 -0.47 -12.71 -1.64
N LEU A 45 -1.55 -12.00 -2.01
CA LEU A 45 -2.35 -11.21 -1.05
C LEU A 45 -3.06 -12.07 0.00
N ARG A 46 -3.39 -13.32 -0.33
CA ARG A 46 -4.00 -14.28 0.60
C ARG A 46 -2.99 -14.69 1.67
N ASP A 47 -1.78 -15.01 1.23
CA ASP A 47 -0.73 -15.57 2.09
C ASP A 47 0.12 -14.48 2.76
N MET A 48 -0.08 -13.22 2.37
CA MET A 48 0.57 -12.07 3.00
C MET A 48 0.20 -12.03 4.49
N PRO A 49 1.19 -11.98 5.39
CA PRO A 49 0.91 -11.89 6.82
C PRO A 49 0.02 -10.69 7.12
N ASP A 50 -0.82 -10.81 8.14
CA ASP A 50 -1.56 -9.67 8.71
C ASP A 50 -0.60 -8.73 9.45
N ASP A 51 0.59 -8.45 8.92
CA ASP A 51 1.61 -7.64 9.57
C ASP A 51 1.10 -6.19 9.65
N ASN A 52 0.33 -5.98 10.73
CA ASN A 52 -0.63 -4.92 10.95
C ASN A 52 -0.01 -3.75 11.71
N ASN A 53 1.32 -3.65 11.73
CA ASN A 53 1.98 -2.52 12.39
C ASN A 53 1.64 -1.20 11.69
N TRP A 54 1.16 -1.25 10.45
CA TRP A 54 0.57 -0.12 9.75
C TRP A 54 -0.75 0.32 10.38
N ILE A 55 -0.70 1.48 11.03
CA ILE A 55 -1.82 2.16 11.65
C ILE A 55 -2.33 3.22 10.66
N PRO A 56 -3.60 3.13 10.20
CA PRO A 56 -4.19 4.18 9.39
C PRO A 56 -4.20 5.52 10.14
N VAL A 57 -3.84 6.61 9.47
CA VAL A 57 -3.85 7.96 10.07
C VAL A 57 -5.26 8.36 10.54
N SER A 58 -6.30 7.83 9.89
CA SER A 58 -7.70 8.02 10.28
C SER A 58 -8.06 7.33 11.61
N GLU A 59 -7.31 6.28 12.00
CA GLU A 59 -7.51 5.59 13.27
C GLU A 59 -6.70 6.26 14.38
N ARG A 60 -5.39 6.50 14.13
CA ARG A 60 -4.49 7.09 15.10
C ARG A 60 -3.24 7.68 14.43
N VAL A 61 -2.70 8.74 15.02
CA VAL A 61 -1.37 9.31 14.71
C VAL A 61 -0.35 8.96 15.80
N PRO A 62 0.97 9.10 15.56
CA PRO A 62 1.96 8.92 16.61
C PRO A 62 1.64 9.77 17.85
N GLN A 63 1.91 9.22 19.03
CA GLN A 63 1.65 9.82 20.35
C GLN A 63 2.95 10.29 21.01
N LEU A 64 2.83 11.25 21.92
CA LEU A 64 3.97 11.78 22.66
C LEU A 64 4.61 10.66 23.50
N GLY A 65 5.91 10.43 23.30
CA GLY A 65 6.64 9.31 23.92
C GLY A 65 6.91 8.13 22.98
N GLU A 66 6.26 8.08 21.81
CA GLU A 66 6.68 7.20 20.70
C GLU A 66 7.78 7.89 19.88
N SER A 67 8.49 7.11 19.05
CA SER A 67 9.44 7.66 18.09
C SER A 67 8.75 8.68 17.19
N SER A 68 9.34 9.87 17.05
CA SER A 68 8.87 10.86 16.08
C SER A 68 9.20 10.44 14.65
N GLU A 69 10.27 9.66 14.45
CA GLU A 69 10.63 9.09 13.16
C GLU A 69 9.93 7.74 12.94
N VAL A 70 9.21 7.64 11.83
CA VAL A 70 8.31 6.53 11.50
C VAL A 70 8.38 6.21 10.01
N LEU A 71 7.97 5.00 9.63
CA LEU A 71 7.63 4.70 8.25
C LEU A 71 6.21 5.19 7.96
N VAL A 72 6.01 5.74 6.77
CA VAL A 72 4.69 6.16 6.27
C VAL A 72 4.40 5.54 4.92
N SER A 73 3.14 5.22 4.69
CA SER A 73 2.58 4.82 3.40
C SER A 73 1.78 5.99 2.84
N LEU A 74 2.07 6.36 1.59
CA LEU A 74 1.36 7.40 0.86
C LEU A 74 0.14 6.83 0.11
N GLU A 75 -0.72 7.71 -0.37
CA GLU A 75 -1.92 7.36 -1.14
C GLU A 75 -1.65 6.54 -2.41
N ASN A 76 -0.53 6.79 -3.08
CA ASN A 76 -0.11 6.01 -4.25
C ASN A 76 0.60 4.68 -3.91
N GLY A 77 0.69 4.32 -2.63
CA GLY A 77 1.37 3.11 -2.16
C GLY A 77 2.88 3.27 -1.96
N GLY A 78 3.45 4.47 -2.16
CA GLY A 78 4.85 4.73 -1.85
C GLY A 78 5.12 4.62 -0.33
N ILE A 79 6.27 4.04 0.04
CA ILE A 79 6.71 3.89 1.43
C ILE A 79 8.00 4.69 1.64
N LEU A 80 8.06 5.46 2.73
CA LEU A 80 9.23 6.28 3.08
C LEU A 80 9.28 6.59 4.58
N THR A 81 10.40 7.14 5.03
CA THR A 81 10.57 7.62 6.42
C THR A 81 10.11 9.08 6.55
N ALA A 82 9.37 9.38 7.62
CA ALA A 82 8.91 10.73 7.93
C ALA A 82 9.03 11.02 9.43
N THR A 83 9.14 12.30 9.78
CA THR A 83 9.06 12.75 11.17
C THR A 83 7.68 13.31 11.47
N TYR A 84 7.02 12.82 12.51
CA TYR A 84 5.77 13.38 13.02
C TYR A 84 6.04 14.49 14.02
N PHE A 85 5.57 15.70 13.70
CA PHE A 85 5.69 16.87 14.56
C PHE A 85 4.46 17.02 15.44
N PHE A 86 4.59 16.72 16.74
CA PHE A 86 3.48 16.78 17.70
C PHE A 86 2.87 18.18 17.85
N SER A 87 3.69 19.24 17.74
CA SER A 87 3.23 20.63 17.87
C SER A 87 2.29 21.06 16.74
N THR A 88 2.56 20.61 15.52
CA THR A 88 1.77 20.96 14.33
C THR A 88 0.82 19.84 13.90
N LYS A 89 0.94 18.66 14.48
CA LYS A 89 0.24 17.42 14.13
C LYS A 89 0.40 17.03 12.66
N LYS A 90 1.61 17.21 12.12
CA LYS A 90 1.93 16.95 10.70
C LYS A 90 3.09 15.99 10.54
N PHE A 91 3.02 15.16 9.49
CA PHE A 91 4.17 14.44 8.97
C PHE A 91 5.02 15.40 8.13
N MET A 92 6.33 15.40 8.40
CA MET A 92 7.33 16.16 7.67
C MET A 92 8.31 15.19 7.01
N TYR A 93 8.69 15.53 5.78
CA TYR A 93 9.53 14.69 4.92
C TYR A 93 10.85 15.39 4.60
N PHE A 94 11.81 14.64 4.06
CA PHE A 94 12.98 15.25 3.44
C PHE A 94 12.55 16.21 2.33
N ASN A 95 13.01 17.45 2.44
CA ASN A 95 12.67 18.51 1.50
C ASN A 95 13.79 18.65 0.47
N GLY A 96 13.50 18.26 -0.76
CA GLY A 96 14.35 18.44 -1.94
C GLY A 96 13.52 18.95 -3.11
N LYS A 97 14.15 19.61 -4.08
CA LYS A 97 13.45 20.12 -5.27
C LYS A 97 12.72 18.97 -5.98
N GLY A 98 11.40 19.09 -6.15
CA GLY A 98 10.52 18.07 -6.75
C GLY A 98 9.78 17.18 -5.75
N PHE A 99 10.24 17.08 -4.50
CA PHE A 99 9.58 16.26 -3.48
C PHE A 99 8.34 16.94 -2.87
N ALA A 100 8.33 18.27 -2.78
CA ALA A 100 7.16 19.01 -2.24
C ALA A 100 5.88 18.74 -3.06
N ASP A 101 5.96 18.79 -4.39
CA ASP A 101 4.83 18.50 -5.29
C ASP A 101 4.44 17.03 -5.23
N PHE A 102 5.41 16.13 -5.09
CA PHE A 102 5.14 14.70 -4.92
C PHE A 102 4.30 14.44 -3.66
N TYR A 103 4.67 15.02 -2.51
CA TYR A 103 3.94 14.81 -1.26
C TYR A 103 2.57 15.50 -1.24
N ALA A 104 2.44 16.67 -1.86
CA ALA A 104 1.16 17.37 -1.95
C ALA A 104 0.09 16.54 -2.68
N ASN A 105 0.51 15.76 -3.66
CA ASN A 105 -0.36 14.89 -4.45
C ASN A 105 -0.49 13.46 -3.89
N ASN A 106 0.27 13.12 -2.84
CA ASN A 106 0.31 11.78 -2.27
C ASN A 106 0.32 11.86 -0.74
N PRO A 107 -0.81 12.19 -0.10
CA PRO A 107 -0.89 12.31 1.35
C PRO A 107 -0.66 10.97 2.06
N VAL A 108 -0.16 11.03 3.30
CA VAL A 108 0.06 9.85 4.15
C VAL A 108 -1.30 9.22 4.50
N LYS A 109 -1.40 7.90 4.32
CA LYS A 109 -2.57 7.08 4.64
C LYS A 109 -2.38 6.23 5.88
N ALA A 110 -1.18 5.72 6.11
CA ALA A 110 -0.85 4.89 7.26
C ALA A 110 0.59 5.12 7.69
N TRP A 111 0.90 4.76 8.93
CA TRP A 111 2.25 4.83 9.50
C TRP A 111 2.54 3.63 10.37
N GLN A 112 3.82 3.34 10.61
CA GLN A 112 4.27 2.36 11.59
C GLN A 112 5.60 2.80 12.21
N PRO A 113 5.95 2.34 13.42
CA PRO A 113 7.29 2.51 13.97
C PRO A 113 8.36 2.01 12.99
N LEU A 114 9.57 2.55 13.05
CA LEU A 114 10.68 1.97 12.30
C LEU A 114 10.87 0.50 12.70
N PRO A 115 11.12 -0.41 11.74
CA PRO A 115 11.46 -1.78 12.06
C PRO A 115 12.76 -1.81 12.87
N VAL A 116 12.93 -2.86 13.67
CA VAL A 116 14.21 -3.12 14.32
C VAL A 116 15.29 -3.20 13.23
N PRO A 117 16.46 -2.56 13.41
CA PRO A 117 17.57 -2.71 12.48
C PRO A 117 17.88 -4.19 12.23
N TYR A 118 18.35 -4.52 11.04
CA TYR A 118 18.87 -5.87 10.79
C TYR A 118 20.00 -6.14 11.78
N GLU A 119 19.86 -7.19 12.56
CA GLU A 119 20.97 -7.79 13.28
C GLU A 119 21.66 -8.71 12.26
N ASP A 120 22.96 -8.49 11.99
CA ASP A 120 23.74 -9.32 11.08
C ASP A 120 23.59 -10.80 11.49
N GLU A 121 23.30 -11.69 10.52
CA GLU A 121 23.28 -13.15 10.73
C GLU A 121 24.67 -13.72 11.03
#